data_AF-A0A537RAA5-F1
#
_entry.id   AF-A0A537RAA5-F1
#
_cell.length_a   1.000
_cell.length_b   1.000
_cell.length_c   1.000
_cell.angle_alpha   90.00
_cell.angle_beta   90.00
_cell.angle_gamma   90.00
#
_symmetry.space_group_name_H-M   'P 1'
#
loop_
_entity.id
_entity.type
_entity.pdbx_description
1 polymer ?
#
loop_
_entity_poly.entity_id
_entity_poly.type
_entity_poly.pdbx_seq_one_letter_code
_entity_poly.pdbx_strand_id
1 'polypeptide(L)'
;MAMTAQRPLSLTALLTLGRVSNLPTVWTNVLTGAVLAGGAWHDGRTGIVLVAMSLFYVGGMYLNDYFDRGIDARERPGRPIPAGDVA
;
A
#
# COMPACT_ATOMS: atom_id res chain seq x y z
N MET A 1 8.95 30.06 0.93
CA MET A 1 7.76 29.19 1.02
C MET A 1 7.22 29.03 -0.38
N ALA A 2 7.79 28.09 -1.15
CA ALA A 2 7.34 27.85 -2.53
C ALA A 2 6.13 26.93 -2.46
N MET A 3 4.97 27.43 -2.88
CA MET A 3 3.80 26.59 -3.15
C MET A 3 4.14 25.72 -4.37
N THR A 4 4.60 24.49 -4.14
CA THR A 4 4.69 23.48 -5.19
C THR A 4 3.29 23.25 -5.73
N ALA A 5 3.10 23.53 -7.02
CA ALA A 5 1.84 23.25 -7.70
C ALA A 5 1.55 21.75 -7.57
N GLN A 6 0.54 21.39 -6.77
CA GLN A 6 0.13 20.01 -6.60
C GLN A 6 -0.34 19.47 -7.95
N ARG A 7 0.26 18.37 -8.41
CA ARG A 7 -0.22 17.67 -9.59
C ARG A 7 -1.58 17.04 -9.30
N PRO A 8 -2.44 16.89 -10.32
CA PRO A 8 -3.69 16.16 -10.14
C PRO A 8 -3.39 14.73 -9.69
N LEU A 9 -4.22 14.21 -8.79
CA LEU A 9 -4.14 12.84 -8.27
C LEU A 9 -4.04 11.83 -9.43
N SER A 10 -2.91 11.14 -9.50
CA SER A 10 -2.66 10.10 -10.49
C SER A 10 -2.94 8.73 -9.89
N LEU A 11 -3.70 7.89 -10.60
CA LEU A 11 -3.91 6.50 -10.19
C LEU A 11 -2.58 5.75 -10.06
N THR A 12 -1.62 6.02 -10.95
CA THR A 12 -0.27 5.45 -10.89
C THR A 12 0.45 5.86 -9.61
N ALA A 13 0.32 7.12 -9.18
CA ALA A 13 0.91 7.59 -7.92
C ALA A 13 0.30 6.86 -6.73
N LEU A 14 -1.03 6.70 -6.69
CA LEU A 14 -1.74 5.96 -5.64
C LEU A 14 -1.30 4.49 -5.58
N LEU A 15 -1.31 3.79 -6.72
CA LEU A 15 -0.90 2.38 -6.79
C LEU A 15 0.57 2.18 -6.43
N THR A 16 1.44 3.13 -6.79
CA THR A 16 2.87 3.12 -6.45
C THR A 16 3.07 3.34 -4.95
N LEU A 17 2.42 4.35 -4.38
CA LEU A 17 2.51 4.67 -2.95
C LEU A 17 2.00 3.49 -2.09
N GLY A 18 0.91 2.85 -2.55
CA GLY A 18 0.32 1.68 -1.89
C GLY A 18 1.12 0.40 -2.07
N ARG A 19 2.19 0.44 -2.90
CA ARG A 19 3.02 -0.71 -3.27
C ARG A 19 2.16 -1.92 -3.65
N VAL A 20 1.16 -1.69 -4.49
CA VAL A 20 0.13 -2.68 -4.84
C VAL A 20 0.72 -3.93 -5.50
N SER A 21 1.89 -3.81 -6.14
CA SER A 21 2.66 -4.95 -6.67
C SER A 21 3.04 -6.00 -5.62
N ASN A 22 2.99 -5.66 -4.34
CA ASN A 22 3.29 -6.58 -3.23
C ASN A 22 2.05 -7.32 -2.70
N LEU A 23 0.84 -6.97 -3.17
CA LEU A 23 -0.39 -7.68 -2.78
C LEU A 23 -0.36 -9.19 -3.06
N PRO A 24 0.25 -9.70 -4.15
CA PRO A 24 0.39 -11.15 -4.33
C PRO A 24 1.03 -11.86 -3.14
N THR A 25 2.03 -11.24 -2.49
CA THR A 25 2.64 -11.78 -1.27
C THR A 25 1.66 -11.78 -0.09
N VAL A 26 0.85 -10.73 0.05
CA VAL A 26 -0.21 -10.68 1.07
C VAL A 26 -1.22 -11.81 0.83
N TRP A 27 -1.61 -12.04 -0.43
CA TRP A 27 -2.57 -13.07 -0.80
C TRP A 27 -2.04 -14.48 -0.54
N THR A 28 -0.80 -14.79 -0.93
CA THR A 28 -0.21 -16.10 -0.65
C THR A 28 -0.10 -16.36 0.85
N ASN A 29 0.22 -15.33 1.66
CA ASN A 29 0.24 -15.45 3.12
C ASN A 29 -1.15 -15.74 3.71
N VAL A 30 -2.18 -15.03 3.25
CA VAL A 30 -3.57 -15.27 3.71
C VAL A 30 -4.03 -16.68 3.33
N LEU A 31 -3.82 -17.09 2.08
CA LEU A 31 -4.21 -18.43 1.62
C LEU A 31 -3.46 -19.53 2.38
N THR A 32 -2.15 -19.35 2.59
CA THR A 32 -1.34 -20.29 3.38
C THR A 32 -1.85 -20.36 4.82
N GLY A 33 -2.11 -19.22 5.46
CA GLY A 33 -2.67 -19.17 6.80
C GLY A 33 -4.03 -19.86 6.91
N ALA A 34 -4.91 -19.67 5.92
CA ALA A 34 -6.21 -20.32 5.87
C ALA A 34 -6.08 -21.85 5.77
N VAL A 35 -5.23 -22.36 4.88
CA VAL A 35 -4.98 -23.80 4.71
C VAL A 35 -4.37 -24.41 5.98
N LEU A 36 -3.38 -23.74 6.58
CA LEU A 36 -2.74 -24.21 7.81
C LEU A 36 -3.69 -24.21 9.02
N ALA A 37 -4.67 -23.31 9.04
CA ALA A 37 -5.73 -23.30 10.05
C ALA A 37 -6.82 -24.37 9.81
N GLY A 38 -6.69 -25.21 8.78
CA GLY A 38 -7.67 -26.22 8.38
C GLY A 38 -8.85 -25.68 7.58
N GLY A 39 -8.77 -24.42 7.12
CA GLY A 39 -9.79 -23.77 6.29
C GLY A 39 -9.65 -24.07 4.81
N ALA A 40 -10.72 -23.79 4.05
CA ALA A 40 -10.71 -23.91 2.60
C ALA A 40 -10.33 -22.58 1.93
N TRP A 41 -9.56 -22.66 0.83
CA TRP A 41 -9.16 -21.48 0.05
C TRP A 41 -10.35 -20.76 -0.62
N HIS A 42 -11.44 -21.50 -0.88
CA HIS A 42 -12.66 -20.98 -1.50
C HIS A 42 -13.76 -20.64 -0.47
N ASP A 43 -13.44 -20.65 0.83
CA ASP A 43 -14.37 -20.17 1.86
C ASP A 43 -14.53 -18.64 1.76
N GLY A 44 -15.78 -18.16 1.87
CA GLY A 44 -16.08 -16.73 1.90
C GLY A 44 -15.34 -16.00 3.04
N ARG A 45 -15.07 -16.67 4.17
CA ARG A 45 -14.25 -16.10 5.26
C ARG A 45 -12.83 -15.80 4.81
N THR A 46 -12.22 -16.71 4.05
CA THR A 46 -10.88 -16.51 3.46
C THR A 46 -10.88 -15.30 2.52
N GLY A 47 -11.94 -15.13 1.72
CA GLY A 47 -12.13 -13.95 0.87
C GLY A 47 -12.19 -12.64 1.66
N ILE A 48 -12.95 -12.61 2.76
CA ILE A 48 -13.04 -11.44 3.64
C ILE A 48 -11.67 -11.09 4.23
N VAL A 49 -10.93 -12.09 4.74
CA VAL A 49 -9.59 -11.88 5.30
C VAL A 49 -8.62 -11.39 4.23
N LEU A 50 -8.69 -11.91 3.00
CA LEU A 50 -7.83 -11.47 1.89
C LEU A 50 -8.04 -10.00 1.58
N VAL A 51 -9.30 -9.55 1.50
CA VAL A 51 -9.63 -8.12 1.29
C VAL A 51 -9.17 -7.28 2.48
N ALA A 52 -9.48 -7.69 3.70
CA ALA A 52 -9.10 -6.97 4.92
C ALA A 52 -7.58 -6.79 5.02
N MET A 53 -6.80 -7.85 4.79
CA MET A 53 -5.34 -7.81 4.80
C MET A 53 -4.76 -6.98 3.66
N SER A 54 -5.38 -7.00 2.48
CA SER A 54 -4.96 -6.14 1.36
C SER A 54 -5.13 -4.67 1.70
N LEU A 55 -6.28 -4.29 2.28
CA LEU A 55 -6.55 -2.93 2.72
C LEU A 55 -5.64 -2.51 3.88
N PHE A 56 -5.41 -3.40 4.84
CA PHE A 56 -4.51 -3.16 5.97
C PHE A 56 -3.08 -2.90 5.49
N TYR A 57 -2.58 -3.71 4.56
CA TYR A 57 -1.26 -3.52 3.97
C TYR A 57 -1.17 -2.18 3.23
N VAL A 58 -2.07 -1.90 2.28
CA VAL A 58 -2.03 -0.65 1.49
C VAL A 58 -2.16 0.58 2.38
N GLY A 59 -3.08 0.55 3.35
CA GLY A 59 -3.26 1.62 4.33
C GLY A 59 -2.01 1.83 5.19
N GLY A 60 -1.37 0.74 5.63
CA GLY A 60 -0.09 0.78 6.33
C GLY A 60 1.03 1.40 5.49
N MET A 61 1.09 1.10 4.19
CA MET A 61 2.09 1.68 3.30
C MET A 61 1.89 3.19 3.10
N TYR A 62 0.64 3.64 2.95
CA TYR A 62 0.33 5.07 2.90
C TYR A 62 0.73 5.77 4.20
N LEU A 63 0.39 5.18 5.34
CA LEU A 63 0.72 5.75 6.65
C LEU A 63 2.22 5.82 6.87
N ASN A 64 2.95 4.77 6.52
CA ASN A 64 4.41 4.72 6.60
C ASN A 64 5.04 5.87 5.80
N ASP A 65 4.64 6.03 4.53
CA ASP A 65 5.21 7.04 3.65
C ASP A 65 4.84 8.47 4.09
N TYR A 66 3.66 8.67 4.69
CA TYR A 66 3.27 9.96 5.25
C TYR A 66 4.19 10.38 6.39
N PHE A 67 4.51 9.47 7.31
CA PHE A 67 5.41 9.76 8.42
C PHE A 67 6.88 9.86 7.97
N ASP A 68 7.27 9.09 6.96
CA ASP A 68 8.63 9.09 6.41
C ASP A 68 8.91 10.27 5.46
N ARG A 69 7.91 11.07 5.08
CA ARG A 69 8.04 12.17 4.08
C ARG A 69 9.26 13.08 4.27
N GLY A 70 9.66 13.35 5.51
CA GLY A 70 10.82 14.20 5.81
C GLY A 70 12.16 13.52 5.55
N ILE A 71 12.26 12.21 5.83
CA ILE A 71 13.41 11.38 5.53
C ILE A 71 13.45 11.11 4.02
N ASP A 72 12.31 10.73 3.44
CA ASP A 72 12.17 10.48 2.02
C ASP A 72 12.51 11.72 1.17
N ALA A 73 12.19 12.93 1.61
CA ALA A 73 12.59 14.15 0.90
C ALA A 73 14.12 14.33 0.82
N ARG A 74 14.88 13.79 1.79
CA ARG A 74 16.35 13.89 1.83
C ARG A 74 17.02 12.73 1.10
N GLU A 75 16.52 11.51 1.28
CA GLU A 75 17.17 10.29 0.79
C GLU A 75 16.59 9.78 -0.53
N ARG A 76 15.31 10.06 -0.80
CA ARG A 76 14.54 9.51 -1.92
C ARG A 76 13.57 10.55 -2.50
N PRO A 77 14.06 11.69 -3.01
CA PRO A 77 13.22 12.81 -3.45
C PRO A 77 12.27 12.46 -4.60
N GLY A 78 12.53 11.38 -5.34
CA GLY A 78 11.66 10.89 -6.41
C GLY A 78 10.42 10.11 -5.95
N ARG A 79 10.18 9.95 -4.63
CA ARG A 79 8.97 9.28 -4.14
C ARG A 79 7.73 10.18 -4.30
N PRO A 80 6.52 9.60 -4.43
CA PRO A 80 5.33 10.36 -4.81
C PRO A 80 5.00 11.56 -3.89
N ILE A 81 5.19 11.41 -2.57
CA ILE A 81 4.92 12.48 -1.60
C ILE A 81 5.96 13.62 -1.72
N PRO A 82 7.28 13.40 -1.56
CA PRO A 82 8.27 14.45 -1.77
C PRO A 82 8.29 15.04 -3.19
N ALA A 83 7.95 14.26 -4.21
CA ALA A 83 7.87 14.71 -5.60
C ALA A 83 6.66 15.60 -5.90
N GLY A 84 5.69 15.69 -4.97
CA GLY A 84 4.47 16.48 -5.12
C GLY A 84 3.41 15.85 -6.02
N ASP A 85 3.50 14.54 -6.27
CA ASP A 85 2.51 13.78 -7.04
C ASP A 85 1.27 13.41 -6.19
N VAL A 86 1.41 13.37 -4.86
CA VAL A 86 0.36 13.16 -3.85
C VAL A 86 0.74 13.91 -2.57
N ALA A 87 -0.24 14.35 -1.77
CA ALA A 87 -0.05 15.10 -0.52
C ALA A 87 -0.46 14.30 0.73
#